data_AF-A0A0M0BGC4-F1
#
_entry.id   AF-A0A0M0BGC4-F1
#
_cell.length_a   1.000
_cell.length_b   1.000
_cell.length_c   1.000
_cell.angle_alpha   90.00
_cell.angle_beta   90.00
_cell.angle_gamma   90.00
#
_symmetry.space_group_name_H-M   'P 1'
#
loop_
_entity.id
_entity.type
_entity.pdbx_description
1 polymer ?
#
loop_
_entity_poly.entity_id
_entity_poly.type
_entity_poly.pdbx_seq_one_letter_code
_entity_poly.pdbx_strand_id
1 'polypeptide(L)'
;MGGFMILLYETLAYKLHREDVRIIEHETGKPANELTEDELVASMKRKGIQQHEVTPEDREAIARSRTKARYCRFCGAPLASDGGYCAQCGHQTTY
;
A
#
# COMPACT_ATOMS: atom_id res chain seq x y z
N MET A 1 -15.22 12.30 -12.56
CA MET A 1 -14.58 12.28 -11.23
C MET A 1 -13.27 11.51 -11.36
N GLY A 2 -12.17 12.22 -11.59
CA GLY A 2 -10.83 11.63 -11.59
C GLY A 2 -10.46 11.26 -10.15
N GLY A 3 -10.10 10.01 -9.93
CA GLY A 3 -9.71 9.51 -8.61
C GLY A 3 -8.20 9.46 -8.50
N PHE A 4 -7.69 9.65 -7.29
CA PHE A 4 -6.28 9.38 -6.97
C PHE A 4 -6.12 7.97 -6.41
N MET A 5 -4.92 7.45 -6.54
CA MET A 5 -4.50 6.20 -5.92
C MET A 5 -3.21 6.44 -5.16
N ILE A 6 -3.12 5.88 -3.95
CA ILE A 6 -1.92 5.95 -3.12
C ILE A 6 -1.27 4.58 -3.16
N LEU A 7 -0.04 4.52 -3.63
CA LEU A 7 0.83 3.35 -3.60
C LEU A 7 1.76 3.45 -2.39
N LEU A 8 1.80 2.39 -1.59
CA LEU A 8 2.59 2.30 -0.37
C LEU A 8 3.77 1.37 -0.58
N TYR A 9 4.97 1.91 -0.47
CA TYR A 9 6.24 1.19 -0.45
C TYR A 9 6.83 1.23 0.96
N GLU A 10 7.91 0.49 1.19
CA GLU A 10 8.47 0.27 2.53
C GLU A 10 8.67 1.57 3.32
N THR A 11 9.15 2.63 2.65
CA THR A 11 9.45 3.92 3.27
C THR A 11 8.71 5.11 2.66
N LEU A 12 8.07 4.94 1.49
CA LEU A 12 7.50 6.04 0.71
C LEU A 12 6.05 5.77 0.29
N ALA A 13 5.28 6.85 0.17
CA ALA A 13 3.92 6.83 -0.33
C ALA A 13 3.85 7.71 -1.59
N TYR A 14 3.40 7.12 -2.71
CA TYR A 14 3.24 7.81 -3.98
C TYR A 14 1.76 8.02 -4.26
N LYS A 15 1.32 9.27 -4.39
CA LYS A 15 -0.03 9.61 -4.80
C LYS A 15 -0.05 9.92 -6.29
N LEU A 16 -0.74 9.11 -7.07
CA LEU A 16 -0.83 9.23 -8.53
C LEU A 16 -2.29 9.35 -8.97
N HIS A 17 -2.53 9.96 -10.13
CA HIS A 17 -3.86 9.92 -10.73
C HIS A 17 -4.15 8.49 -11.19
N ARG A 18 -5.41 8.05 -11.10
CA ARG A 18 -5.79 6.69 -11.55
C ARG A 18 -5.50 6.46 -13.04
N GLU A 19 -5.48 7.52 -13.85
CA GLU A 19 -5.12 7.43 -15.26
C GLU A 19 -3.63 7.17 -15.44
N ASP A 20 -2.79 7.87 -14.68
CA ASP A 20 -1.34 7.68 -14.68
C ASP A 20 -0.94 6.26 -14.25
N VAL A 21 -1.61 5.75 -13.20
CA VAL A 21 -1.45 4.37 -12.74
C VAL A 21 -1.74 3.40 -13.88
N ARG A 22 -2.86 3.56 -14.59
CA ARG A 22 -3.21 2.66 -15.71
C ARG A 22 -2.19 2.73 -16.84
N ILE A 23 -1.62 3.90 -17.10
CA ILE A 23 -0.56 4.07 -18.11
C ILE A 23 0.66 3.24 -17.70
N ILE A 24 1.05 3.30 -16.42
CA ILE A 24 2.18 2.53 -15.89
C ILE A 24 1.88 1.02 -15.91
N GLU A 25 0.68 0.60 -15.51
CA GLU A 25 0.28 -0.81 -15.52
C GLU A 25 0.27 -1.39 -16.95
N HIS A 26 -0.22 -0.62 -17.91
CA HIS A 26 -0.22 -1.00 -19.32
C HIS A 26 1.21 -1.08 -19.90
N GLU A 27 2.13 -0.22 -19.43
CA GLU A 27 3.53 -0.26 -19.87
C GLU A 27 4.29 -1.45 -19.28
N THR A 28 4.09 -1.70 -17.99
CA THR A 28 4.84 -2.73 -17.24
C THR A 28 4.23 -4.13 -17.38
N GLY A 29 2.97 -4.22 -17.79
CA GLY A 29 2.22 -5.48 -17.87
C GLY A 29 1.86 -6.07 -16.51
N LYS A 30 2.07 -5.32 -15.42
CA LYS A 30 1.79 -5.74 -14.04
C LYS A 30 0.96 -4.65 -13.36
N PRO A 31 0.12 -5.01 -12.37
CA PRO A 31 -0.61 -4.01 -11.61
C PRO A 31 0.35 -3.20 -10.72
N ALA A 32 0.03 -1.94 -10.45
CA ALA A 32 0.97 -1.00 -9.83
C ALA A 32 1.33 -1.36 -8.37
N ASN A 33 0.50 -2.17 -7.70
CA ASN A 33 0.77 -2.73 -6.37
C ASN A 33 1.75 -3.92 -6.38
N GLU A 34 2.03 -4.51 -7.54
CA GLU A 34 3.02 -5.59 -7.73
C GLU A 34 4.35 -5.07 -8.29
N LEU A 35 4.40 -3.80 -8.69
CA LEU A 35 5.63 -3.15 -9.12
C LEU A 35 6.55 -2.89 -7.93
N THR A 36 7.84 -3.10 -8.14
CA THR A 36 8.86 -2.57 -7.25
C THR A 36 8.90 -1.04 -7.30
N GLU A 37 9.47 -0.42 -6.26
CA GLU A 37 9.60 1.04 -6.22
C GLU A 37 10.41 1.57 -7.42
N ASP A 38 11.52 0.90 -7.75
CA ASP A 38 12.35 1.25 -8.90
C ASP A 38 11.59 1.14 -10.24
N GLU A 39 10.79 0.08 -10.44
CA GLU A 39 9.96 -0.08 -11.64
C GLU A 39 8.91 1.04 -11.76
N LEU A 40 8.27 1.41 -10.64
CA LEU A 40 7.31 2.50 -10.60
C LEU A 40 7.98 3.83 -10.96
N VAL A 41 9.06 4.19 -10.27
CA VAL A 41 9.78 5.45 -10.47
C VAL A 41 10.35 5.54 -11.89
N ALA A 42 10.87 4.44 -12.42
CA ALA A 42 11.38 4.40 -13.79
C ALA A 42 10.26 4.64 -14.81
N SER A 43 9.07 4.06 -14.59
CA SER A 43 7.91 4.25 -15.46
C SER A 43 7.37 5.68 -15.38
N MET A 44 7.26 6.23 -14.16
CA MET A 44 6.87 7.62 -13.94
C MET A 44 7.80 8.59 -14.67
N LYS A 45 9.11 8.38 -14.56
CA LYS A 45 10.13 9.21 -15.23
C LYS A 45 10.05 9.11 -16.75
N ARG A 46 9.80 7.92 -17.31
CA ARG A 46 9.65 7.73 -18.76
C ARG A 46 8.39 8.38 -19.33
N LYS A 47 7.30 8.38 -18.56
CA LYS A 47 6.00 8.95 -18.97
C LYS A 47 5.82 10.41 -18.58
N GLY A 48 6.75 11.00 -17.84
CA GLY A 48 6.62 12.36 -17.33
C GLY A 48 5.49 12.51 -16.31
N ILE A 49 5.13 11.43 -15.62
CA ILE A 49 4.09 11.43 -14.59
C ILE A 49 4.66 12.07 -13.32
N GLN A 50 3.95 13.06 -12.80
CA GLN A 50 4.33 13.73 -11.57
C GLN A 50 3.51 13.18 -10.41
N GLN A 51 4.17 12.93 -9.28
CA GLN A 51 3.45 12.60 -8.04
C GLN A 51 2.69 13.81 -7.53
N HIS A 52 1.52 13.56 -6.97
CA HIS A 52 0.76 14.55 -6.21
C HIS A 52 1.22 14.59 -4.77
N GLU A 53 1.03 15.75 -4.14
CA GLU A 53 1.32 15.93 -2.73
C GLU A 53 0.42 15.01 -1.87
N VAL A 54 1.06 14.27 -0.97
CA VAL A 54 0.40 13.46 0.06
C VAL A 54 -0.05 14.39 1.18
N THR A 55 -1.35 14.68 1.23
CA THR A 55 -1.92 15.61 2.22
C THR A 55 -1.98 14.96 3.62
N PRO A 56 -2.18 15.74 4.69
CA PRO A 56 -2.40 15.19 6.02
C PRO A 56 -3.55 14.18 6.07
N GLU A 57 -4.64 14.43 5.34
CA GLU A 57 -5.79 13.52 5.24
C GLU A 57 -5.40 12.19 4.58
N ASP A 58 -4.57 12.23 3.54
CA ASP A 58 -4.02 11.03 2.92
C ASP A 58 -3.15 10.25 3.93
N ARG A 59 -2.27 10.95 4.68
CA ARG A 59 -1.42 10.32 5.71
C ARG A 59 -2.25 9.66 6.80
N GLU A 60 -3.34 10.27 7.24
CA GLU A 60 -4.27 9.66 8.18
C GLU A 60 -4.96 8.42 7.59
N ALA A 61 -5.39 8.49 6.32
CA ALA A 61 -5.97 7.33 5.65
C ALA A 61 -4.97 6.16 5.54
N ILE A 62 -3.71 6.45 5.23
CA ILE A 62 -2.60 5.48 5.21
C ILE A 62 -2.36 4.92 6.62
N ALA A 63 -2.32 5.77 7.64
CA ALA A 63 -2.13 5.35 9.03
C ALA A 63 -3.25 4.41 9.49
N ARG A 64 -4.52 4.75 9.20
CA ARG A 64 -5.70 3.90 9.45
C ARG A 64 -5.63 2.57 8.69
N SER A 65 -5.11 2.59 7.46
CA SER A 65 -4.89 1.37 6.66
C SER A 65 -3.82 0.45 7.27
N ARG A 66 -2.70 1.00 7.78
CA ARG A 66 -1.63 0.22 8.43
C ARG A 66 -2.04 -0.35 9.79
N THR A 67 -2.96 0.30 10.47
CA THR A 67 -3.47 -0.08 11.80
C THR A 67 -4.81 -0.82 11.76
N LYS A 68 -5.11 -1.57 10.69
CA LYS A 68 -6.11 -2.65 10.80
C LYS A 68 -5.57 -3.70 11.78
N ALA A 69 -5.74 -3.43 13.06
CA ALA A 69 -5.43 -4.33 14.15
C ALA A 69 -6.19 -5.62 13.89
N ARG A 70 -5.45 -6.66 13.52
CA ARG A 70 -6.00 -8.01 13.43
C ARG A 70 -6.10 -8.49 14.87
N TYR A 71 -7.25 -8.99 15.28
CA TYR A 71 -7.39 -9.60 16.60
C TYR A 71 -7.26 -11.11 16.46
N CYS A 72 -6.64 -11.75 17.43
CA CYS A 72 -6.58 -13.20 17.48
C CYS A 72 -7.99 -13.75 17.64
N ARG A 73 -8.46 -14.51 16.65
CA ARG A 73 -9.74 -15.22 16.68
C ARG A 73 -9.88 -16.22 17.84
N PHE A 74 -8.77 -16.66 18.43
CA PHE A 74 -8.77 -17.62 19.54
C PHE A 74 -8.83 -16.95 20.92
N CYS A 75 -8.06 -15.88 21.15
CA CYS A 75 -7.94 -15.27 22.48
C CYS A 75 -8.32 -13.78 22.55
N GLY A 76 -8.65 -13.15 21.42
CA GLY A 76 -9.02 -11.73 21.35
C GLY A 76 -7.85 -10.74 21.45
N ALA A 77 -6.62 -11.21 21.60
CA ALA A 77 -5.44 -10.35 21.71
C ALA A 77 -5.13 -9.59 20.41
N PRO A 78 -4.62 -8.35 20.46
CA PRO A 78 -4.17 -7.63 19.27
C PRO A 78 -2.96 -8.36 18.64
N LEU A 79 -3.05 -8.63 17.34
CA LEU A 79 -1.96 -9.18 16.54
C LEU A 79 -1.20 -8.03 15.88
N ALA A 80 0.12 -8.18 15.84
CA ALA A 80 0.94 -7.34 14.99
C ALA A 80 0.50 -7.49 13.51
N SER A 81 0.55 -6.40 12.76
CA SER A 81 0.04 -6.32 11.39
C SER A 81 0.55 -7.41 10.45
N ASP A 82 1.68 -8.05 10.77
CA ASP A 82 2.36 -9.08 9.95
C ASP A 82 2.71 -10.36 10.73
N GLY A 83 2.15 -10.55 11.94
CA GLY A 83 2.42 -11.74 12.76
C GLY A 83 1.78 -13.00 12.17
N GLY A 84 2.59 -14.01 11.84
CA GLY A 84 2.11 -15.34 11.45
C GLY A 84 1.53 -16.16 12.62
N TYR A 85 1.69 -15.68 13.86
CA TYR A 85 1.15 -16.29 15.07
C TYR A 85 0.82 -15.23 16.12
N CYS A 86 -0.05 -15.61 17.07
CA CYS A 86 -0.38 -14.78 18.21
C CYS A 86 0.69 -14.89 19.29
N ALA A 87 1.32 -13.76 19.65
CA ALA A 87 2.32 -13.71 20.73
C ALA A 87 1.73 -14.02 22.13
N GLN A 88 0.41 -13.89 22.31
CA GLN A 88 -0.24 -14.11 23.60
C GLN A 88 -0.70 -15.55 23.83
N CYS A 89 -1.19 -16.25 22.79
CA CYS A 89 -1.69 -17.63 22.92
C CYS A 89 -0.94 -18.66 22.06
N GLY A 90 0.04 -18.24 21.27
CA GLY A 90 0.83 -19.12 20.41
C GLY A 90 0.09 -19.66 19.18
N HIS A 91 -1.17 -19.30 18.96
CA HIS A 91 -1.95 -19.82 17.84
C HIS A 91 -1.50 -19.22 16.51
N GLN A 92 -1.34 -20.03 15.46
CA GLN A 92 -1.01 -19.53 14.12
C GLN A 92 -2.17 -18.73 13.54
N THR A 93 -1.86 -17.54 13.04
CA THR A 93 -2.83 -16.57 12.52
C THR A 93 -2.76 -16.43 11.00
N THR A 94 -1.99 -17.31 10.36
CA THR A 94 -1.93 -17.51 8.91
C THR A 94 -3.34 -17.80 8.36
N TYR A 95 -3.67 -17.10 7.28
CA TYR A 95 -4.77 -17.41 6.37
C TYR A 95 -4.16 -17.53 4.98
#